data_AF-A0A7J3PMB8-F1
#
_entry.id   AF-A0A7J3PMB8-F1
#
_cell.length_a   1.000
_cell.length_b   1.000
_cell.length_c   1.000
_cell.angle_alpha   90.00
_cell.angle_beta   90.00
_cell.angle_gamma   90.00
#
_symmetry.space_group_name_H-M   'P 1'
#
loop_
_entity.id
_entity.type
_entity.pdbx_description
1 polymer ?
#
loop_
_entity_poly.entity_id
_entity_poly.type
_entity_poly.pdbx_seq_one_letter_code
_entity_poly.pdbx_strand_id
1 'polypeptide(L)'
;MHVGLLMNFDIKHRPSYALLEVKLEPNESIRAEAGAMTYMSPNIDVRTVMRESSFIETLGLKLLGGQSFFVNEYAAKYSSGVVGLVSAPLGDIAHLVVSDGRGFIIQKSAYVASSPTIDLD
;
A
#
# COMPACT_ATOMS: atom_id res chain seq x y z
N MET A 1 -16.58 -6.90 15.51
CA MET A 1 -15.22 -7.49 15.53
C MET A 1 -14.92 -8.01 14.13
N HIS A 2 -14.46 -7.15 13.22
CA HIS A 2 -13.85 -7.62 11.97
C HIS A 2 -12.39 -7.90 12.28
N VAL A 3 -12.08 -9.15 12.59
CA VAL A 3 -10.70 -9.64 12.52
C VAL A 3 -10.38 -9.68 11.03
N GLY A 4 -9.85 -8.58 10.50
CA GLY A 4 -9.20 -8.60 9.21
C GLY A 4 -8.11 -9.65 9.29
N LEU A 5 -8.19 -10.68 8.44
CA LEU A 5 -7.13 -11.67 8.32
C LEU A 5 -5.82 -10.91 8.14
N LEU A 6 -4.86 -11.15 9.04
CA LEU A 6 -3.53 -10.55 8.93
C LEU A 6 -2.91 -11.09 7.64
N MET A 7 -2.72 -10.19 6.68
CA MET A 7 -2.01 -10.48 5.44
C MET A 7 -0.61 -11.03 5.76
N ASN A 8 -0.18 -12.04 5.04
CA ASN A 8 1.12 -12.66 5.28
C ASN A 8 2.24 -11.80 4.69
N PHE A 9 3.17 -11.34 5.53
CA PHE A 9 4.31 -10.54 5.08
C PHE A 9 5.58 -10.82 5.88
N ASP A 10 6.72 -10.48 5.28
CA ASP A 10 8.04 -10.49 5.90
C ASP A 10 8.80 -9.19 5.53
N ILE A 11 9.59 -8.66 6.46
CA ILE A 11 10.46 -7.50 6.23
C ILE A 11 11.90 -7.98 6.20
N LYS A 12 12.43 -8.14 5.00
CA LYS A 12 13.78 -8.66 4.74
C LYS A 12 14.81 -7.54 4.72
N HIS A 13 16.09 -7.91 4.84
CA HIS A 13 17.25 -7.02 4.58
C HIS A 13 17.32 -5.73 5.42
N ARG A 14 16.70 -5.74 6.61
CA ARG A 14 16.80 -4.65 7.59
C ARG A 14 18.25 -4.47 8.08
N PRO A 15 18.63 -3.26 8.54
CA PRO A 15 17.84 -2.02 8.54
C PRO A 15 18.16 -1.10 7.35
N SER A 16 19.18 -1.41 6.55
CA SER A 16 19.71 -0.45 5.56
C SER A 16 19.01 -0.54 4.20
N TYR A 17 18.46 -1.70 3.86
CA TYR A 17 17.84 -1.96 2.55
C TYR A 17 16.58 -2.80 2.74
N ALA A 18 15.72 -2.42 3.69
CA ALA A 18 14.57 -3.21 4.04
C ALA A 18 13.64 -3.39 2.83
N LEU A 19 13.18 -4.62 2.63
CA LEU A 19 12.24 -5.01 1.58
C LEU A 19 11.04 -5.69 2.22
N LEU A 20 9.85 -5.17 1.92
CA LEU A 20 8.59 -5.78 2.32
C LEU A 20 8.20 -6.83 1.27
N GLU A 21 8.20 -8.09 1.66
CA GLU A 21 7.67 -9.19 0.83
C GLU A 21 6.30 -9.58 1.36
N VAL A 22 5.28 -9.52 0.51
CA VAL A 22 3.89 -9.83 0.87
C VAL A 22 3.43 -11.02 0.07
N LYS A 23 2.93 -12.04 0.75
CA LYS A 23 2.23 -13.17 0.13
C LYS A 23 0.73 -12.88 0.15
N LEU A 24 0.15 -12.77 -1.04
CA LEU A 24 -1.28 -12.61 -1.25
C LEU A 24 -1.91 -13.97 -1.55
N GLU A 25 -2.91 -14.35 -0.78
CA GLU A 25 -3.79 -15.49 -1.09
C GLU A 25 -4.83 -15.09 -2.16
N PRO A 26 -5.52 -16.06 -2.81
CA PRO A 26 -6.55 -15.72 -3.79
C PRO A 26 -7.61 -14.77 -3.24
N ASN A 27 -7.91 -13.71 -4.00
CA ASN A 27 -8.78 -12.59 -3.68
C ASN A 27 -8.22 -11.58 -2.66
N GLU A 28 -6.96 -11.68 -2.27
CA GLU A 28 -6.29 -10.64 -1.48
C GLU A 28 -5.64 -9.59 -2.38
N SER A 29 -5.57 -8.35 -1.86
CA SER A 29 -4.85 -7.26 -2.51
C SER A 29 -4.15 -6.38 -1.48
N ILE A 30 -3.09 -5.71 -1.92
CA ILE A 30 -2.37 -4.70 -1.15
C ILE A 30 -2.24 -3.42 -1.98
N ARG A 31 -2.32 -2.26 -1.32
CA ARG A 31 -2.03 -0.96 -1.94
C ARG A 31 -0.61 -0.53 -1.60
N ALA A 32 0.12 -0.02 -2.57
CA ALA A 32 1.47 0.51 -2.37
C ALA A 32 1.67 1.85 -3.08
N GLU A 33 2.66 2.62 -2.63
CA GLU A 33 3.08 3.85 -3.31
C GLU A 33 3.45 3.55 -4.78
N ALA A 34 3.15 4.50 -5.68
CA ALA A 34 3.61 4.40 -7.05
C ALA A 34 5.14 4.31 -7.11
N GLY A 35 5.65 3.28 -7.79
CA GLY A 35 7.10 3.03 -7.89
C GLY A 35 7.69 2.18 -6.76
N ALA A 36 6.88 1.77 -5.76
CA ALA A 36 7.39 0.94 -4.67
C ALA A 36 7.69 -0.52 -5.08
N MET A 37 7.14 -1.00 -6.20
CA MET A 37 7.29 -2.40 -6.59
C MET A 37 8.68 -2.71 -7.14
N THR A 38 9.32 -3.70 -6.52
CA THR A 38 10.61 -4.25 -6.93
C THR A 38 10.43 -5.50 -7.80
N TYR A 39 9.55 -6.42 -7.40
CA TYR A 39 9.16 -7.59 -8.19
C TYR A 39 7.75 -8.06 -7.80
N MET A 40 7.13 -8.88 -8.65
CA MET A 40 5.89 -9.58 -8.33
C MET A 40 5.80 -10.92 -9.07
N SER A 41 5.01 -11.85 -8.55
CA SER A 41 4.68 -13.09 -9.29
C SER A 41 3.87 -12.77 -10.56
N PRO A 42 4.00 -13.56 -11.65
CA PRO A 42 3.33 -13.26 -12.92
C PRO A 42 1.79 -13.27 -12.88
N ASN A 43 1.20 -13.89 -11.86
CA ASN A 43 -0.24 -13.97 -11.63
C ASN A 43 -0.81 -12.83 -10.79
N ILE A 44 0.03 -11.85 -10.40
CA ILE A 44 -0.41 -10.64 -9.70
C ILE A 44 -0.84 -9.61 -10.73
N ASP A 45 -2.08 -9.16 -10.62
CA ASP A 45 -2.60 -8.05 -11.40
C ASP A 45 -2.27 -6.72 -10.71
N VAL A 46 -1.90 -5.72 -11.51
CA VAL A 46 -1.66 -4.35 -11.03
C VAL A 46 -2.69 -3.39 -11.63
N ARG A 47 -3.25 -2.52 -10.78
CA ARG A 47 -4.08 -1.39 -11.22
C ARG A 47 -3.68 -0.12 -10.48
N THR A 48 -3.59 0.99 -11.18
CA THR A 48 -3.42 2.30 -10.55
C THR A 48 -4.78 2.81 -10.08
N VAL A 49 -4.86 3.15 -8.80
CA VAL A 49 -6.07 3.66 -8.17
C VAL A 49 -5.85 5.14 -7.82
N MET A 50 -6.72 6.00 -8.33
CA MET A 50 -6.78 7.39 -7.88
C MET A 50 -7.44 7.40 -6.52
N ARG A 51 -6.84 8.05 -5.52
CA ARG A 51 -7.46 8.27 -4.21
C ARG A 51 -8.71 9.12 -4.41
N GLU A 52 -9.86 8.46 -4.53
CA GLU A 52 -11.16 9.12 -4.48
C GLU A 52 -11.32 9.70 -3.07
N SER A 53 -11.21 11.03 -2.95
CA SER A 53 -12.11 11.67 -2.01
C SER A 53 -13.50 11.46 -2.60
N SER A 54 -14.45 11.07 -1.76
CA SER A 54 -15.88 11.18 -2.00
C SER A 54 -16.24 12.02 -3.24
N PHE A 55 -16.77 11.34 -4.25
CA PHE A 55 -16.89 11.75 -5.65
C PHE A 55 -17.84 12.95 -5.91
N ILE A 56 -18.14 13.80 -4.92
CA ILE A 56 -19.13 14.89 -5.06
C ILE A 56 -18.62 16.29 -4.67
N GLU A 57 -17.63 16.49 -3.78
CA GLU A 57 -17.37 17.85 -3.26
C GLU A 57 -16.10 18.59 -3.74
N THR A 58 -15.15 17.94 -4.41
CA THR A 58 -13.81 18.56 -4.58
C THR A 58 -13.37 18.87 -6.01
N LEU A 59 -14.29 18.89 -6.99
CA LEU A 59 -13.95 19.28 -8.37
C LEU A 59 -13.32 20.69 -8.48
N GLY A 60 -13.41 21.53 -7.43
CA GLY A 60 -12.86 22.89 -7.40
C GLY A 60 -11.54 23.09 -6.66
N LEU A 61 -11.06 22.15 -5.83
CA LEU A 61 -9.93 22.41 -4.90
C LEU A 61 -8.72 21.48 -5.06
N LYS A 62 -8.88 20.29 -5.65
CA LYS A 62 -7.77 19.31 -5.74
C LYS A 62 -6.68 19.66 -6.75
N LEU A 63 -6.92 20.61 -7.65
CA LEU A 63 -5.91 21.11 -8.58
C LEU A 63 -5.05 22.24 -8.00
N LEU A 64 -5.40 22.80 -6.83
CA LEU A 64 -4.70 23.97 -6.28
C LEU A 64 -3.49 23.61 -5.39
N GLY A 65 -3.27 22.32 -5.11
CA GLY A 65 -2.13 21.82 -4.32
C GLY A 65 -1.13 20.94 -5.09
N GLY A 66 -1.38 20.66 -6.38
CA GLY A 66 -0.39 20.08 -7.30
C GLY A 66 0.09 18.64 -7.03
N GLN A 67 -0.45 17.91 -6.06
CA GLN A 67 -0.01 16.54 -5.77
C GLN A 67 -1.17 15.55 -5.66
N SER A 68 -1.56 14.95 -6.79
CA SER A 68 -2.39 13.75 -6.78
C SER A 68 -1.59 12.57 -6.22
N PHE A 69 -2.15 11.88 -5.22
CA PHE A 69 -1.51 10.75 -4.56
C PHE A 69 -2.10 9.47 -5.16
N PHE A 70 -1.49 8.99 -6.23
CA PHE A 70 -1.85 7.72 -6.86
C PHE A 70 -1.15 6.58 -6.14
N VAL A 71 -1.89 5.50 -5.89
CA VAL A 71 -1.35 4.24 -5.36
C VAL A 71 -1.58 3.13 -6.37
N ASN A 72 -0.71 2.13 -6.37
CA ASN A 72 -0.94 0.91 -7.11
C ASN A 72 -1.58 -0.13 -6.19
N GLU A 73 -2.59 -0.82 -6.69
CA GLU A 73 -3.13 -2.01 -6.05
C GLU A 73 -2.64 -3.25 -6.78
N TYR A 74 -2.08 -4.17 -6.01
CA TYR A 74 -1.59 -5.47 -6.45
C TYR A 74 -2.54 -6.54 -5.92
N ALA A 75 -3.12 -7.36 -6.81
CA ALA A 75 -4.16 -8.31 -6.44
C ALA A 75 -3.86 -9.72 -6.99
N ALA A 76 -4.02 -10.73 -6.13
CA ALA A 76 -4.01 -12.13 -6.52
C ALA A 76 -5.44 -12.57 -6.85
N LYS A 77 -5.80 -12.77 -8.12
CA LYS A 77 -7.20 -13.10 -8.49
C LYS A 77 -7.58 -14.56 -8.23
N TYR A 78 -6.78 -15.50 -8.73
CA TYR A 78 -7.17 -16.92 -8.79
C TYR A 78 -6.21 -17.86 -8.06
N SER A 79 -4.98 -17.43 -7.81
CA SER A 79 -3.93 -18.22 -7.17
C SER A 79 -3.05 -17.30 -6.33
N SER A 80 -2.41 -17.86 -5.29
CA SER A 80 -1.52 -17.09 -4.43
C SER A 80 -0.34 -16.53 -5.21
N GLY A 81 0.17 -15.36 -4.82
CA GLY A 81 1.35 -14.75 -5.41
C GLY A 81 2.11 -13.89 -4.41
N VAL A 82 3.30 -13.44 -4.79
CA VAL A 82 4.18 -12.63 -3.95
C VAL A 82 4.40 -11.27 -4.60
N VAL A 83 4.45 -10.22 -3.78
CA VAL A 83 4.82 -8.86 -4.19
C VAL A 83 5.95 -8.36 -3.29
N GLY A 84 7.06 -7.94 -3.90
CA GLY A 84 8.19 -7.32 -3.22
C GLY A 84 8.15 -5.79 -3.37
N LEU A 85 8.16 -5.08 -2.25
CA LEU A 85 7.97 -3.63 -2.17
C LEU A 85 9.10 -2.95 -1.40
N VAL A 86 9.58 -1.82 -1.91
CA VAL A 86 10.57 -0.92 -1.30
C VAL A 86 10.16 0.51 -1.66
N SER A 87 10.11 1.45 -0.70
CA SER A 87 9.96 2.88 -1.02
C SER A 87 11.30 3.61 -0.88
N ALA A 88 11.45 4.72 -1.60
CA ALA A 88 12.58 5.63 -1.47
C ALA A 88 12.27 6.72 -0.42
N PRO A 89 13.26 7.12 0.41
CA PRO A 89 14.66 6.71 0.39
C PRO A 89 14.91 5.33 1.00
N LEU A 90 16.01 4.69 0.60
CA LEU A 90 16.46 3.40 1.15
C LEU A 90 16.69 3.53 2.65
N GLY A 91 16.24 2.53 3.40
CA GLY A 91 16.31 2.51 4.85
C GLY A 91 15.56 1.31 5.42
N ASP A 92 15.00 1.49 6.60
CA ASP A 92 14.27 0.46 7.32
C ASP A 92 12.75 0.58 7.10
N ILE A 93 12.02 -0.52 7.26
CA ILE A 93 10.55 -0.56 7.15
C ILE A 93 9.95 -0.92 8.51
N ALA A 94 8.95 -0.16 8.96
CA ALA A 94 8.20 -0.44 10.17
C ALA A 94 6.74 -0.76 9.84
N HIS A 95 6.18 -1.79 10.47
CA HIS A 95 4.75 -2.10 10.39
C HIS A 95 3.99 -1.33 11.47
N LEU A 96 2.99 -0.55 11.05
CA LEU A 96 2.12 0.22 11.93
C LEU A 96 0.71 -0.39 11.91
N VAL A 97 0.22 -0.83 13.06
CA VAL A 97 -1.13 -1.38 13.19
C VAL A 97 -2.13 -0.25 13.41
N VAL A 98 -2.95 0.02 12.40
CA VAL A 98 -4.05 1.00 12.47
C VAL A 98 -5.28 0.33 13.09
N SER A 99 -5.98 1.05 13.97
CA SER A 99 -7.21 0.57 14.61
C SER A 99 -8.25 1.67 14.67
N ASP A 100 -9.51 1.30 14.88
CA ASP A 100 -10.61 2.27 14.97
C ASP A 100 -10.32 3.35 16.02
N GLY A 101 -10.38 4.62 15.61
CA GLY A 101 -10.09 5.76 16.48
C GLY A 101 -8.59 5.99 16.78
N ARG A 102 -7.68 5.23 16.18
CA ARG A 102 -6.22 5.41 16.32
C ARG A 102 -5.50 5.23 14.98
N GLY A 103 -5.24 6.37 14.34
CA GLY A 103 -4.40 6.49 13.15
C GLY A 103 -2.98 6.98 13.46
N PHE A 104 -2.21 7.17 12.39
CA PHE A 104 -0.86 7.73 12.43
C PHE A 104 -0.76 8.89 11.45
N ILE A 105 0.01 9.92 11.80
CA ILE A 105 0.47 10.94 10.86
C ILE A 105 1.90 10.57 10.49
N ILE A 106 2.13 10.31 9.21
CA ILE A 106 3.46 9.99 8.67
C ILE A 106 3.81 10.96 7.55
N GLN A 107 5.10 11.11 7.26
CA GLN A 107 5.50 11.82 6.05
C GLN A 107 5.04 11.04 4.82
N LYS A 108 4.60 11.75 3.79
CA LYS A 108 4.17 11.18 2.50
C LYS A 108 5.16 10.14 1.95
N SER A 109 6.45 10.47 1.94
CA SER A 109 7.52 9.60 1.43
C SER A 109 7.86 8.42 2.35
N ALA A 110 7.27 8.33 3.54
CA ALA A 110 7.45 7.20 4.44
C ALA A 110 6.39 6.11 4.21
N TYR A 111 5.37 6.36 3.39
CA TYR A 111 4.35 5.38 3.06
C TYR A 111 4.89 4.38 2.03
N VAL A 112 4.93 3.10 2.41
CA VAL A 112 5.30 2.00 1.50
C VAL A 112 4.05 1.32 0.96
N ALA A 113 3.23 0.79 1.86
CA ALA A 113 2.05 0.00 1.54
C ALA A 113 1.06 -0.09 2.71
N SER A 114 -0.19 -0.45 2.40
CA SER A 114 -1.25 -0.73 3.36
C SER A 114 -2.27 -1.73 2.81
N SER A 115 -3.06 -2.31 3.71
CA SER A 115 -4.25 -3.06 3.30
C SER A 115 -5.25 -2.13 2.59
N PRO A 116 -6.07 -2.63 1.65
CA PRO A 116 -7.00 -1.81 0.86
C PRO A 116 -8.08 -1.13 1.69
N THR A 117 -8.25 -1.54 2.96
CA THR A 117 -9.21 -0.97 3.91
C THR A 117 -8.69 0.24 4.68
N ILE A 118 -7.38 0.53 4.62
CA ILE A 118 -6.82 1.71 5.27
C ILE A 118 -7.20 2.96 4.47
N ASP A 119 -7.82 3.90 5.18
CA ASP A 119 -8.03 5.25 4.68
C ASP A 119 -6.72 6.04 4.78
N LEU A 120 -6.34 6.66 3.68
CA LEU A 120 -5.21 7.56 3.61
C LEU A 120 -5.79 8.93 3.32
N ASP A 121 -5.44 9.93 4.12
CA ASP A 121 -5.76 11.36 3.94
C ASP A 121 -4.47 12.17 3.72
#